data_AF-A0AAU7EIF0-F1
#
_entry.id   AF-A0AAU7EIF0-F1
#
_cell.length_a   1.000
_cell.length_b   1.000
_cell.length_c   1.000
_cell.angle_alpha   90.00
_cell.angle_beta   90.00
_cell.angle_gamma   90.00
#
_symmetry.space_group_name_H-M   'P 1'
#
loop_
_entity.id
_entity.type
_entity.pdbx_description
1 polymer ?
#
loop_
_entity_poly.entity_id
_entity_poly.type
_entity_poly.pdbx_seq_one_letter_code
_entity_poly.pdbx_strand_id
1 'polypeptide(L)'
;MNNLVEVKQSPLHGKGVFASRNITKGELLAKCDMALIHVNENLPEVLATLQFPWIEEYDAICMSDVGSFFNHSSEPTAQVDERDFVNLIQTFVAKTDIVKGTEITIYYNDAFEAFVSK
;
A
#
# COMPACT_ATOMS: atom_id res chain seq x y z
N MET A 1 15.92 -0.35 9.17
CA MET A 1 14.89 0.56 8.62
C MET A 1 15.39 1.05 7.28
N ASN A 2 14.65 0.77 6.21
CA ASN A 2 15.04 1.15 4.86
C ASN A 2 14.72 2.65 4.70
N ASN A 3 15.74 3.49 4.49
CA ASN A 3 15.57 4.94 4.36
C ASN A 3 15.01 5.35 2.99
N LEU A 4 14.26 4.50 2.28
CA LEU A 4 13.80 4.75 0.90
C LEU A 4 12.51 5.54 0.82
N VAL A 5 11.66 5.34 1.82
CA VAL A 5 10.32 5.88 1.86
C VAL A 5 10.04 6.44 3.25
N GLU A 6 9.14 7.39 3.32
CA GLU A 6 8.71 8.02 4.57
C GLU A 6 7.20 8.29 4.55
N VAL A 7 6.56 8.16 5.71
CA VAL A 7 5.12 8.42 5.85
C VAL A 7 4.90 9.87 6.28
N LYS A 8 4.07 10.59 5.54
CA LYS A 8 3.70 11.99 5.81
C LYS A 8 2.19 12.18 5.67
N GLN A 9 1.69 13.36 6.06
CA GLN A 9 0.34 13.76 5.68
C GLN A 9 0.26 13.90 4.16
N SER A 10 -0.75 13.29 3.57
CA SER A 10 -0.99 13.28 2.13
C SER A 10 -1.96 14.38 1.74
N PRO A 11 -1.74 15.07 0.60
CA PRO A 11 -2.74 15.93 0.00
C PRO A 11 -3.95 15.17 -0.58
N LEU A 12 -3.84 13.85 -0.81
CA LEU A 12 -4.94 13.01 -1.30
C LEU A 12 -5.90 12.67 -0.17
N HIS A 13 -5.41 11.93 0.82
CA HIS A 13 -6.18 11.50 1.98
C HIS A 13 -5.27 11.01 3.09
N GLY A 14 -5.56 11.40 4.34
CA GLY A 14 -4.88 10.89 5.53
C GLY A 14 -3.35 10.93 5.43
N LYS A 15 -2.72 9.78 5.65
CA LYS A 15 -1.27 9.61 5.47
C LYS A 15 -0.96 9.01 4.11
N GLY A 16 0.21 9.34 3.57
CA GLY A 16 0.74 8.79 2.32
C GLY A 16 2.21 8.40 2.47
N VAL A 17 2.68 7.57 1.54
CA VAL A 17 4.09 7.15 1.45
C VAL A 17 4.80 8.02 0.42
N PHE A 18 5.94 8.59 0.78
CA PHE A 18 6.72 9.49 -0.08
C PHE A 18 8.13 8.97 -0.30
N ALA A 19 8.66 9.16 -1.50
CA ALA A 19 10.04 8.81 -1.81
C ALA A 19 11.02 9.74 -1.08
N SER A 20 11.93 9.20 -0.26
CA SER A 20 12.95 10.01 0.45
C SER A 20 14.15 10.38 -0.45
N ARG A 21 14.30 9.66 -1.57
CA ARG A 21 15.30 9.83 -2.63
C ARG A 21 14.69 9.49 -4.00
N ASN A 22 15.45 9.66 -5.07
CA ASN A 22 15.08 9.08 -6.37
C ASN A 22 15.13 7.55 -6.25
N ILE A 23 14.13 6.85 -6.77
CA ILE A 23 13.98 5.39 -6.73
C ILE A 23 13.88 4.90 -8.17
N THR A 24 14.63 3.87 -8.52
CA THR A 24 14.58 3.26 -9.86
C THR A 24 13.48 2.19 -9.93
N LYS A 25 12.90 2.01 -11.12
CA LYS A 25 11.91 0.97 -11.39
C LYS A 25 12.42 -0.40 -10.93
N GLY A 26 11.57 -1.14 -10.23
CA GLY A 26 11.85 -2.47 -9.69
C GLY A 26 12.52 -2.49 -8.33
N GLU A 27 12.91 -1.33 -7.76
CA GLU A 27 13.44 -1.30 -6.39
C GLU A 27 12.39 -1.72 -5.36
N LEU A 28 12.84 -2.49 -4.36
CA LEU A 28 12.04 -2.88 -3.20
C LEU A 28 11.71 -1.65 -2.34
N LEU A 29 10.41 -1.38 -2.19
CA LEU A 29 9.91 -0.27 -1.39
C LEU A 29 9.63 -0.69 0.05
N ALA A 30 8.89 -1.77 0.22
CA ALA A 30 8.47 -2.28 1.51
C ALA A 30 8.24 -3.80 1.45
N LYS A 31 8.52 -4.47 2.57
CA LYS A 31 8.17 -5.87 2.79
C LYS A 31 7.43 -5.94 4.12
N CYS A 32 6.13 -6.14 4.05
CA CYS A 32 5.23 -5.98 5.19
C CYS A 32 4.79 -7.34 5.73
N ASP A 33 4.88 -7.50 7.04
CA ASP A 33 4.19 -8.56 7.77
C ASP A 33 2.69 -8.24 7.82
N MET A 34 1.86 -9.21 7.47
CA MET A 34 0.43 -9.05 7.32
C MET A 34 -0.30 -9.66 8.51
N ALA A 35 -1.23 -8.91 9.10
CA ALA A 35 -2.19 -9.46 10.06
C ALA A 35 -3.52 -9.70 9.36
N LEU A 36 -3.98 -10.96 9.41
CA LEU A 36 -5.26 -11.36 8.84
C LEU A 36 -6.44 -10.82 9.66
N ILE A 37 -7.48 -10.42 8.94
CA ILE A 37 -8.73 -9.91 9.51
C ILE A 37 -9.85 -10.61 8.78
N HIS A 38 -10.64 -11.39 9.49
CA HIS A 38 -11.75 -12.09 8.85
C HIS A 38 -12.75 -11.06 8.32
N VAL A 39 -13.29 -11.30 7.12
CA VAL A 39 -14.26 -10.39 6.46
C VAL A 39 -15.56 -10.12 7.25
N ASN A 40 -15.79 -10.85 8.35
CA ASN A 40 -16.94 -10.69 9.23
C ASN A 40 -16.66 -9.75 10.42
N GLU A 41 -15.41 -9.32 10.59
CA GLU A 41 -15.02 -8.41 11.65
C GLU A 41 -15.33 -6.96 11.26
N ASN A 42 -16.12 -6.28 12.10
CA ASN A 42 -16.42 -4.86 11.92
C ASN A 42 -15.33 -4.02 12.58
N LEU A 43 -14.34 -3.59 11.79
CA LEU A 43 -13.32 -2.68 12.28
C LEU A 43 -13.83 -1.24 12.39
N PRO A 44 -13.29 -0.45 13.34
CA PRO A 44 -13.39 1.01 13.29
C PRO A 44 -12.90 1.54 11.94
N GLU A 45 -13.53 2.59 11.42
CA GLU A 45 -13.21 3.19 10.12
C GLU A 45 -11.71 3.52 9.96
N VAL A 46 -11.08 4.02 11.03
CA VAL A 46 -9.64 4.34 11.07
C VAL A 46 -8.73 3.14 10.79
N LEU A 47 -9.20 1.91 11.05
CA LEU A 47 -8.48 0.68 10.72
C LEU A 47 -8.98 0.05 9.40
N ALA A 48 -10.28 0.15 9.10
CA ALA A 48 -10.85 -0.38 7.87
C ALA A 48 -10.19 0.23 6.62
N THR A 49 -9.84 1.52 6.67
CA THR A 49 -9.11 2.23 5.60
C THR A 49 -7.69 1.74 5.33
N LEU A 50 -7.14 0.88 6.19
CA LEU A 50 -5.78 0.33 6.10
C LEU A 50 -5.73 -1.10 5.54
N GLN A 51 -6.89 -1.70 5.27
CA GLN A 51 -7.05 -3.09 4.87
C GLN A 51 -6.77 -3.31 3.38
N PHE A 52 -6.27 -4.51 3.07
CA PHE A 52 -6.12 -5.06 1.73
C PHE A 52 -6.91 -6.36 1.61
N PRO A 53 -7.53 -6.62 0.45
CA PRO A 53 -8.02 -7.95 0.13
C PRO A 53 -6.86 -8.96 0.15
N TRP A 54 -6.98 -10.03 0.95
CA TRP A 54 -5.94 -11.04 1.06
C TRP A 54 -6.35 -12.33 0.37
N ILE A 55 -7.38 -13.00 0.88
CA ILE A 55 -8.04 -14.18 0.32
C ILE A 55 -9.56 -14.06 0.54
N GLU A 56 -10.36 -14.99 0.02
CA GLU A 56 -11.83 -14.89 0.07
C GLU A 56 -12.40 -14.64 1.48
N GLU A 57 -11.83 -15.29 2.49
CA GLU A 57 -12.31 -15.22 3.88
C GLU A 57 -11.65 -14.10 4.71
N TYR A 58 -10.57 -13.50 4.19
CA TYR A 58 -9.72 -12.58 4.96
C TYR A 58 -9.28 -11.36 4.15
N ASP A 59 -9.42 -10.21 4.79
CA ASP A 59 -8.60 -9.04 4.51
C ASP A 59 -7.31 -9.10 5.34
N ALA A 60 -6.40 -8.16 5.11
CA ALA A 60 -5.19 -8.02 5.91
C ALA A 60 -4.74 -6.58 6.06
N ILE A 61 -4.09 -6.26 7.19
CA ILE A 61 -3.42 -4.98 7.43
C ILE A 61 -1.91 -5.22 7.48
N CYS A 62 -1.13 -4.30 6.92
CA CYS A 62 0.33 -4.30 7.08
C CYS A 62 0.67 -3.88 8.52
N MET A 63 1.25 -4.79 9.31
CA MET A 63 1.68 -4.53 10.69
C MET A 63 3.08 -3.93 10.77
N SER A 64 3.89 -4.11 9.72
CA SER A 64 5.23 -3.56 9.62
C SER A 64 5.39 -2.72 8.34
N ASP A 65 6.43 -1.88 8.36
CA ASP A 65 6.78 -0.97 7.26
C ASP A 65 5.61 -0.02 6.91
N VAL A 66 5.48 0.39 5.65
CA VAL A 66 4.58 1.47 5.23
C VAL A 66 3.39 1.03 4.38
N GLY A 67 3.21 -0.28 4.13
CA GLY A 67 2.30 -0.79 3.10
C GLY A 67 0.86 -0.26 3.17
N SER A 68 0.25 -0.25 4.36
CA SER A 68 -1.12 0.26 4.57
C SER A 68 -1.29 1.77 4.39
N PHE A 69 -0.23 2.52 4.14
CA PHE A 69 -0.28 3.96 3.88
C PHE A 69 -0.09 4.32 2.41
N PHE A 70 0.10 3.34 1.51
CA PHE A 70 0.10 3.65 0.08
C PHE A 70 -1.30 4.05 -0.35
N ASN A 71 -1.46 5.28 -0.84
CA ASN A 71 -2.72 5.77 -1.36
C ASN A 71 -3.00 5.23 -2.78
N HIS A 72 -4.24 5.43 -3.21
CA HIS A 72 -4.72 5.03 -4.53
C HIS A 72 -4.33 6.01 -5.65
N SER A 73 -4.06 5.48 -6.83
CA SER A 73 -4.07 6.23 -8.10
C SER A 73 -4.36 5.28 -9.27
N SER A 74 -5.04 5.79 -10.31
CA SER A 74 -5.19 5.11 -11.60
C SER A 74 -3.89 5.03 -12.42
N GLU A 75 -2.92 5.90 -12.12
CA GLU A 75 -1.57 5.89 -12.68
C GLU A 75 -0.52 5.63 -11.57
N PRO A 76 -0.54 4.44 -10.95
CA PRO A 76 0.27 4.17 -9.76
C PRO A 76 1.76 4.08 -10.09
N THR A 77 2.60 4.53 -9.16
CA THR A 77 4.06 4.47 -9.26
C THR A 77 4.66 3.24 -8.57
N ALA A 78 3.87 2.51 -7.78
CA ALA A 78 4.24 1.25 -7.14
C ALA A 78 3.22 0.14 -7.43
N GLN A 79 3.63 -1.10 -7.16
CA GLN A 79 2.78 -2.28 -7.28
C GLN A 79 3.16 -3.34 -6.25
N VAL A 80 2.24 -4.26 -5.98
CA VAL A 80 2.53 -5.50 -5.27
C VAL A 80 3.33 -6.40 -6.20
N ASP A 81 4.48 -6.86 -5.73
CA ASP A 81 5.37 -7.79 -6.45
C ASP A 81 5.04 -9.25 -6.10
N GLU A 82 4.88 -9.53 -4.81
CA GLU A 82 4.63 -10.86 -4.28
C GLU A 82 3.70 -10.80 -3.07
N ARG A 83 2.85 -11.84 -2.95
CA ARG A 83 2.10 -12.18 -1.74
C ARG A 83 2.46 -13.59 -1.31
N ASP A 84 3.16 -13.70 -0.20
CA ASP A 84 3.47 -14.97 0.44
C ASP A 84 2.36 -15.29 1.45
N PHE A 85 1.42 -16.12 1.04
CA PHE A 85 0.28 -16.51 1.88
C PHE A 85 0.66 -17.43 3.03
N VAL A 86 1.82 -18.10 2.96
CA VAL A 86 2.28 -19.04 4.01
C VAL A 86 2.93 -18.26 5.14
N ASN A 87 3.81 -17.31 4.80
CA ASN A 87 4.52 -16.50 5.79
C ASN A 87 3.82 -15.16 6.10
N LEU A 88 2.68 -14.89 5.46
CA LEU A 88 1.89 -13.66 5.60
C LEU A 88 2.71 -12.41 5.28
N ILE A 89 3.35 -12.38 4.12
CA ILE A 89 4.18 -11.26 3.69
C ILE A 89 3.65 -10.66 2.39
N GLN A 90 3.55 -9.33 2.33
CA GLN A 90 3.33 -8.58 1.08
C GLN A 90 4.55 -7.74 0.73
N THR A 91 5.04 -7.90 -0.50
CA THR A 91 6.19 -7.18 -1.03
C THR A 91 5.73 -6.12 -2.03
N PHE A 92 6.19 -4.88 -1.87
CA PHE A 92 5.90 -3.76 -2.76
C PHE A 92 7.17 -3.29 -3.46
N VAL A 93 7.08 -3.03 -4.77
CA VAL A 93 8.19 -2.53 -5.60
C VAL A 93 7.78 -1.32 -6.41
N ALA A 94 8.76 -0.52 -6.81
CA ALA A 94 8.55 0.59 -7.73
C ALA A 94 8.16 0.08 -9.12
N LYS A 95 7.02 0.55 -9.65
CA LYS A 95 6.51 0.22 -10.99
C LYS A 95 7.14 1.11 -12.07
N THR A 96 7.56 2.31 -11.68
CA THR A 96 8.24 3.31 -12.52
C THR A 96 9.46 3.87 -11.78
N ASP A 97 10.26 4.69 -12.46
CA ASP A 97 11.18 5.56 -11.75
C ASP A 97 10.36 6.60 -10.95
N ILE A 98 10.83 6.95 -9.75
CA ILE A 98 10.14 7.85 -8.82
C ILE A 98 11.12 8.92 -8.36
N VAL A 99 10.73 10.18 -8.50
CA VAL A 99 11.55 11.31 -8.04
C VAL A 99 11.41 11.49 -6.53
N LYS A 100 12.48 11.93 -5.88
CA LYS A 100 12.46 12.30 -4.46
C LYS A 100 11.29 13.26 -4.17
N GLY A 101 10.55 12.97 -3.11
CA GLY A 101 9.44 13.78 -2.62
C GLY A 101 8.11 13.49 -3.30
N THR A 102 8.08 12.64 -4.34
CA THR A 102 6.82 12.19 -4.95
C THR A 102 6.08 11.25 -4.00
N GLU A 103 4.76 11.43 -3.91
CA GLU A 103 3.89 10.45 -3.24
C GLU A 103 3.81 9.18 -4.08
N ILE A 104 4.10 8.06 -3.44
CA ILE A 104 4.07 6.73 -4.03
C ILE A 104 2.68 6.17 -3.83
N THR A 105 2.07 5.72 -4.91
CA THR A 105 0.71 5.21 -4.94
C THR A 105 0.66 3.82 -5.56
N ILE A 106 -0.35 3.05 -5.17
CA ILE A 106 -0.68 1.75 -5.73
C ILE A 106 -2.07 1.79 -6.36
N TYR A 107 -2.37 0.82 -7.21
CA TYR A 107 -3.74 0.59 -7.62
C TYR A 107 -4.46 -0.25 -6.57
N TYR A 108 -5.66 0.16 -6.15
CA TYR A 108 -6.44 -0.59 -5.15
C TYR A 108 -7.23 -1.70 -5.83
N ASN A 109 -8.21 -1.33 -6.64
CA ASN A 109 -9.01 -2.21 -7.48
C ASN A 109 -9.98 -1.38 -8.34
N ASP A 110 -10.62 -2.04 -9.31
CA ASP A 110 -11.57 -1.43 -10.24
C ASP A 110 -12.82 -0.87 -9.55
N ALA A 111 -13.27 -1.49 -8.45
CA ALA A 111 -14.46 -1.04 -7.74
C ALA A 111 -14.21 0.31 -7.04
N PHE A 112 -13.02 0.48 -6.45
CA PHE A 112 -12.61 1.74 -5.84
C PHE A 112 -12.34 2.82 -6.89
N GLU A 113 -11.64 2.48 -7.98
CA GLU A 113 -11.44 3.43 -9.10
C GLU A 113 -12.81 3.92 -9.60
N ALA A 114 -13.73 3.01 -9.95
CA ALA A 114 -15.07 3.37 -10.39
C ALA A 114 -15.90 4.17 -9.37
N PHE A 115 -15.55 4.11 -8.08
CA PHE A 115 -16.16 4.93 -7.03
C PHE A 115 -15.59 6.36 -7.03
N VAL A 116 -14.27 6.53 -7.22
CA VAL A 116 -13.61 7.85 -7.16
C VAL A 116 -13.59 8.61 -8.49
N SER A 117 -13.75 7.95 -9.64
CA SER A 117 -13.79 8.61 -10.97
C SER A 117 -15.17 9.17 -11.34
N LYS A 118 -16.15 9.15 -10.43
CA LYS A 118 -17.51 9.69 -10.62
C LYS A 118 -17.65 11.08 -10.02
#